data_AF-A0A1Y2BH59-F1
#
_entry.id   AF-A0A1Y2BH59-F1
#
_cell.length_a   1.000
_cell.length_b   1.000
_cell.length_c   1.000
_cell.angle_alpha   90.00
_cell.angle_beta   90.00
_cell.angle_gamma   90.00
#
_symmetry.space_group_name_H-M   'P 1'
#
loop_
_entity.id
_entity.type
_entity.pdbx_description
1 polymer ?
#
loop_
_entity_poly.entity_id
_entity_poly.type
_entity_poly.pdbx_seq_one_letter_code
_entity_poly.pdbx_strand_id
1 'polypeptide(L)'
;MASNMTEDNLWAEYDVQFVIAALQDLWITASISTLLLACLGFLLRKERNRNQTITLSSVNILLILQIITNLLVSFFNYLFGAALSPSLMFYYTLLAQINLSLTQCLIVFYAYARVRPVLETLYPLILPFILVFLGIYGVLQLSQVTWIGLFSYAYNNNLSTQTQNFFSKVADAHSIAVDIATISFDAFVTGMYVIYLRSVRDFNITTEKLKIIAKHGIVSCIVLEMWLISIVLYDYCSYSVVPPVNVLQFILLLRISDDLVLVYFVIQVAMKWALIKMMKGPKVEP
;
A
#
# COMPACT_ATOMS: atom_id res chain seq x y z
N MET A 1 -41.21 22.32 -0.30
CA MET A 1 -40.27 23.42 -0.60
C MET A 1 -38.89 22.80 -0.79
N ALA A 2 -38.59 22.36 -2.00
CA ALA A 2 -37.26 21.90 -2.36
C ALA A 2 -36.42 23.15 -2.63
N SER A 3 -35.62 23.56 -1.65
CA SER A 3 -34.64 24.62 -1.85
C SER A 3 -33.59 24.13 -2.85
N ASN A 4 -33.34 24.93 -3.88
CA ASN A 4 -32.18 24.82 -4.75
C ASN A 4 -30.91 24.80 -3.89
N MET A 5 -30.46 23.62 -3.46
CA MET A 5 -29.09 23.41 -3.05
C MET A 5 -28.27 23.45 -4.34
N THR A 6 -27.50 24.51 -4.52
CA THR A 6 -26.40 24.53 -5.49
C THR A 6 -25.46 23.37 -5.17
N GLU A 7 -24.85 22.73 -6.18
CA GLU A 7 -23.92 21.59 -6.01
C GLU A 7 -22.86 21.85 -4.93
N ASP A 8 -22.41 23.09 -4.76
CA ASP A 8 -21.47 23.53 -3.72
C ASP A 8 -21.92 23.23 -2.28
N ASN A 9 -23.23 23.16 -2.01
CA ASN A 9 -23.74 22.85 -0.66
C ASN A 9 -23.79 21.34 -0.36
N LEU A 10 -23.72 20.47 -1.36
CA LEU A 10 -23.85 19.01 -1.17
C LEU A 10 -22.56 18.39 -0.62
N TRP A 11 -21.40 18.88 -1.05
CA TRP A 11 -20.08 18.38 -0.65
C TRP A 11 -19.45 19.13 0.52
N ALA A 12 -19.98 20.31 0.88
CA ALA A 12 -19.40 21.17 1.91
C ALA A 12 -19.16 20.47 3.26
N GLU A 13 -20.09 19.62 3.71
CA GLU A 13 -19.90 18.86 4.97
C GLU A 13 -18.82 17.78 4.82
N TYR A 14 -18.72 17.14 3.66
CA TYR A 14 -17.72 16.12 3.35
C TYR A 14 -16.31 16.73 3.29
N ASP A 15 -16.17 17.90 2.66
CA ASP A 15 -14.89 18.60 2.53
C ASP A 15 -14.33 19.02 3.89
N VAL A 16 -15.17 19.55 4.78
CA VAL A 16 -14.77 19.90 6.15
C VAL A 16 -14.30 18.67 6.91
N GLN A 17 -15.04 17.56 6.81
CA GLN A 17 -14.68 16.33 7.48
C GLN A 17 -13.43 15.67 6.89
N PHE A 18 -13.23 15.78 5.59
CA PHE A 18 -12.03 15.31 4.90
C PHE A 18 -10.78 16.01 5.45
N VAL A 19 -10.78 17.34 5.58
CA VAL A 19 -9.62 18.08 6.11
C VAL A 19 -9.31 17.68 7.56
N ILE A 20 -10.34 17.49 8.39
CA ILE A 20 -10.18 17.04 9.78
C ILE A 20 -9.60 15.63 9.82
N ALA A 21 -10.14 14.71 9.00
CA ALA A 21 -9.66 13.34 8.90
C ALA A 21 -8.21 13.28 8.42
N ALA A 22 -7.87 13.99 7.33
CA ALA A 22 -6.51 14.04 6.80
C ALA A 22 -5.46 14.49 7.83
N LEU A 23 -5.80 15.47 8.68
CA LEU A 23 -4.92 15.88 9.78
C LEU A 23 -4.77 14.77 10.83
N GLN A 24 -5.86 14.10 11.21
CA GLN A 24 -5.82 12.99 12.17
C GLN A 24 -5.02 11.81 11.63
N ASP A 25 -5.26 11.43 10.38
CA ASP A 25 -4.64 10.30 9.70
C ASP A 25 -3.13 10.57 9.50
N LEU A 26 -2.73 11.82 9.24
CA LEU A 26 -1.31 12.23 9.26
C LEU A 26 -0.67 11.96 10.63
N TRP A 27 -1.30 12.36 11.73
CA TRP A 27 -0.76 12.13 13.08
C TRP A 27 -0.71 10.65 13.44
N ILE A 28 -1.72 9.89 13.07
CA ILE A 28 -1.78 8.42 13.25
C ILE A 28 -0.64 7.77 12.46
N THR A 29 -0.55 8.06 11.16
CA THR A 29 0.48 7.55 10.27
C THR A 29 1.88 7.93 10.75
N ALA A 30 2.13 9.17 11.16
CA ALA A 30 3.42 9.62 11.68
C ALA A 30 3.80 8.88 12.97
N SER A 31 2.85 8.73 13.90
CA SER A 31 3.08 8.06 15.18
C SER A 31 3.41 6.58 15.00
N ILE A 32 2.59 5.88 14.20
CA ILE A 32 2.78 4.45 13.92
C ILE A 32 4.05 4.22 13.10
N SER A 33 4.32 5.05 12.08
CA SER A 33 5.54 4.96 11.28
C SER A 33 6.80 5.15 12.12
N THR A 34 6.79 6.12 13.04
CA THR A 34 7.91 6.34 13.98
C THR A 34 8.14 5.12 14.87
N LEU A 35 7.07 4.55 15.42
CA LEU A 35 7.13 3.33 16.22
C LEU A 35 7.68 2.15 15.40
N LEU A 36 7.18 1.94 14.18
CA LEU A 36 7.63 0.88 13.28
C LEU A 36 9.11 1.01 12.92
N LEU A 37 9.57 2.23 12.59
CA LEU A 37 10.97 2.50 12.30
C LEU A 37 11.86 2.29 13.53
N ALA A 38 11.42 2.69 14.72
CA ALA A 38 12.13 2.42 15.96
C ALA A 38 12.24 0.91 16.25
N CYS A 39 11.14 0.17 16.09
CA CYS A 39 11.12 -1.29 16.21
C CYS A 39 12.04 -1.97 15.19
N LEU A 40 12.01 -1.53 13.92
CA LEU A 40 12.90 -2.03 12.87
C LEU A 40 14.36 -1.73 13.18
N GLY A 41 14.69 -0.51 13.60
CA GLY A 41 16.04 -0.12 14.00
C GLY A 41 16.57 -0.99 15.15
N PHE A 42 15.73 -1.24 16.16
CA PHE A 42 16.04 -2.16 17.25
C PHE A 42 16.29 -3.59 16.75
N LEU A 43 15.42 -4.10 15.87
CA LEU A 43 15.55 -5.44 15.29
C LEU A 43 16.82 -5.59 14.46
N LEU A 44 17.16 -4.60 13.63
CA LEU A 44 18.37 -4.58 12.81
C LEU A 44 19.64 -4.52 13.67
N ARG A 45 19.65 -3.71 14.73
CA ARG A 45 20.76 -3.68 15.68
C ARG A 45 20.97 -5.04 16.35
N LYS A 46 19.88 -5.70 16.73
CA LYS A 46 19.92 -7.03 17.34
C LYS A 46 20.42 -8.11 16.37
N GLU A 47 20.07 -8.01 15.08
CA GLU A 47 20.55 -8.89 14.00
C GLU A 47 22.06 -8.70 13.79
N ARG A 48 22.52 -7.44 13.69
CA ARG A 48 23.94 -7.08 13.52
C ARG A 48 24.81 -7.59 14.67
N ASN A 49 24.38 -7.42 15.92
CA ASN A 49 25.13 -7.85 17.09
C ASN A 49 25.34 -9.37 17.17
N ARG A 50 24.66 -10.16 16.33
CA ARG A 50 24.73 -11.63 16.36
C ARG A 50 25.64 -12.21 15.27
N ASN A 51 26.37 -11.38 14.52
CA ASN A 51 27.16 -11.80 13.34
C ASN A 51 26.37 -12.68 12.36
N GLN A 52 25.05 -12.54 12.35
CA GLN A 52 24.20 -13.22 11.39
C GLN A 52 24.39 -12.52 10.06
N THR A 53 24.59 -13.28 8.98
CA THR A 53 24.54 -12.74 7.62
C THR A 53 23.26 -11.92 7.52
N ILE A 54 23.38 -10.64 7.16
CA ILE A 54 22.28 -9.66 7.07
C ILE A 54 21.27 -10.25 6.10
N THR A 55 20.33 -11.04 6.61
CA THR A 55 19.75 -12.11 5.79
C THR A 55 18.66 -11.56 4.87
N LEU A 56 18.40 -10.24 4.94
CA LEU A 56 17.33 -9.52 4.26
C LEU A 56 17.65 -8.02 4.08
N SER A 57 18.88 -7.64 3.69
CA SER A 57 19.21 -6.21 3.47
C SER A 57 18.21 -5.52 2.52
N SER A 58 17.93 -6.13 1.37
CA SER A 58 16.98 -5.59 0.38
C SER A 58 15.54 -5.51 0.90
N VAL A 59 15.05 -6.54 1.59
CA VAL A 59 13.67 -6.56 2.13
C VAL A 59 13.48 -5.58 3.28
N ASN A 60 14.52 -5.35 4.09
CA ASN A 60 14.50 -4.30 5.12
C ASN A 60 14.47 -2.91 4.48
N ILE A 61 15.28 -2.68 3.43
CA ILE A 61 15.27 -1.42 2.68
C ILE A 61 13.89 -1.19 2.06
N LEU A 62 13.31 -2.21 1.42
CA LEU A 62 11.96 -2.13 0.84
C LEU A 62 10.91 -1.77 1.90
N LEU A 63 10.95 -2.39 3.08
CA LEU A 63 10.00 -2.07 4.16
C LEU A 63 10.19 -0.64 4.71
N ILE A 64 11.43 -0.19 4.87
CA ILE A 64 11.71 1.19 5.30
C ILE A 64 11.20 2.18 4.25
N LEU A 65 11.45 1.92 2.97
CA LEU A 65 10.96 2.76 1.88
C LEU A 65 9.44 2.80 1.87
N GLN A 66 8.75 1.67 2.03
CA GLN A 66 7.28 1.64 2.11
C GLN A 66 6.73 2.52 3.24
N ILE A 67 7.33 2.46 4.43
CA ILE A 67 6.89 3.27 5.57
C ILE A 67 7.12 4.76 5.28
N ILE A 68 8.27 5.11 4.71
CA ILE A 68 8.60 6.50 4.37
C ILE A 68 7.67 7.02 3.28
N THR A 69 7.45 6.26 2.20
CA THR A 69 6.60 6.69 1.09
C THR A 69 5.15 6.81 1.54
N ASN A 70 4.65 5.90 2.39
CA ASN A 70 3.31 6.03 2.96
C ASN A 70 3.16 7.28 3.84
N LEU A 71 4.16 7.59 4.67
CA LEU A 71 4.18 8.82 5.46
C LEU A 71 4.14 10.06 4.55
N LEU A 72 4.85 10.03 3.42
CA LEU A 72 4.82 11.11 2.44
C LEU A 72 3.45 11.24 1.76
N VAL A 73 2.75 10.13 1.48
CA VAL A 73 1.36 10.17 0.98
C VAL A 73 0.47 10.94 1.93
N SER A 74 0.41 10.55 3.21
CA SER A 74 -0.44 11.23 4.21
C SER A 74 -0.04 12.69 4.41
N PHE A 75 1.26 13.00 4.37
CA PHE A 75 1.76 14.37 4.46
C PHE A 75 1.29 15.23 3.29
N PHE A 76 1.39 14.74 2.05
CA PHE A 76 0.95 15.48 0.87
C PHE A 76 -0.58 15.56 0.75
N ASN A 77 -1.32 14.54 1.19
CA ASN A 77 -2.79 14.60 1.29
C ASN A 77 -3.25 15.68 2.27
N TYR A 78 -2.59 15.80 3.42
CA TYR A 78 -2.84 16.90 4.35
C TYR A 78 -2.53 18.26 3.72
N LEU A 79 -1.38 18.41 3.05
CA LEU A 79 -1.01 19.66 2.39
C LEU A 79 -1.99 20.02 1.25
N PHE A 80 -2.51 19.03 0.53
CA PHE A 80 -3.57 19.20 -0.46
C PHE A 80 -4.85 19.76 0.19
N GLY A 81 -5.33 19.14 1.28
CA GLY A 81 -6.52 19.61 1.99
C GLY A 81 -6.37 20.99 2.63
N ALA A 82 -5.13 21.40 2.96
CA ALA A 82 -4.82 22.71 3.52
C ALA A 82 -4.47 23.79 2.47
N ALA A 83 -4.41 23.43 1.18
CA ALA A 83 -3.95 24.34 0.14
C ALA A 83 -5.00 25.42 -0.18
N LEU A 84 -4.54 26.68 -0.25
CA LEU A 84 -5.39 27.83 -0.57
C LEU A 84 -5.38 28.21 -2.05
N SER A 85 -4.42 27.70 -2.83
CA SER A 85 -4.31 27.99 -4.26
C SER A 85 -4.47 26.72 -5.11
N PRO A 86 -5.17 26.80 -6.26
CA PRO A 86 -5.32 25.66 -7.17
C PRO A 86 -3.99 25.09 -7.67
N SER A 87 -2.97 25.95 -7.84
CA SER A 87 -1.63 25.52 -8.22
C SER A 87 -0.97 24.61 -7.18
N LEU A 88 -1.11 24.94 -5.88
CA LEU A 88 -0.56 24.12 -4.80
C LEU A 88 -1.34 22.80 -4.66
N MET A 89 -2.67 22.85 -4.81
CA MET A 89 -3.50 21.64 -4.84
C MET A 89 -2.99 20.67 -5.91
N PHE A 90 -2.77 21.14 -7.15
CA PHE A 90 -2.20 20.33 -8.22
C PHE A 90 -0.88 19.65 -7.83
N TYR A 91 0.09 20.41 -7.31
CA TYR A 91 1.40 19.85 -6.95
C TYR A 91 1.32 18.84 -5.81
N TYR A 92 0.53 19.12 -4.77
CA TYR A 92 0.39 18.21 -3.63
C TYR A 92 -0.36 16.93 -4.00
N THR A 93 -1.43 17.02 -4.80
CA THR A 93 -2.10 15.82 -5.34
C THR A 93 -1.13 14.99 -6.19
N LEU A 94 -0.35 15.62 -7.08
CA LEU A 94 0.60 14.89 -7.91
C LEU A 94 1.68 14.18 -7.07
N LEU A 95 2.21 14.86 -6.05
CA LEU A 95 3.21 14.29 -5.14
C LEU A 95 2.64 13.16 -4.29
N ALA A 96 1.40 13.30 -3.79
CA ALA A 96 0.70 12.22 -3.09
C ALA A 96 0.55 10.99 -3.99
N GLN A 97 0.11 11.18 -5.24
CA GLN A 97 -0.11 10.09 -6.19
C GLN A 97 1.19 9.38 -6.60
N ILE A 98 2.28 10.14 -6.82
CA ILE A 98 3.62 9.56 -7.05
C ILE A 98 4.03 8.66 -5.87
N ASN A 99 3.86 9.13 -4.63
CA ASN A 99 4.23 8.36 -3.45
C ASN A 99 3.29 7.17 -3.21
N LEU A 100 2.01 7.27 -3.57
CA LEU A 100 1.05 6.17 -3.48
C LEU A 100 1.41 5.06 -4.47
N SER A 101 1.61 5.40 -5.75
CA SER A 101 2.07 4.45 -6.78
C SER A 101 3.43 3.84 -6.43
N LEU A 102 4.36 4.63 -5.87
CA LEU A 102 5.63 4.11 -5.37
C LEU A 102 5.42 3.13 -4.21
N THR A 103 4.52 3.43 -3.27
CA THR A 103 4.18 2.55 -2.15
C THR A 103 3.59 1.23 -2.65
N GLN A 104 2.62 1.26 -3.57
CA GLN A 104 2.04 0.07 -4.18
C GLN A 104 3.10 -0.76 -4.93
N CYS A 105 3.96 -0.13 -5.73
CA CYS A 105 5.12 -0.78 -6.36
C CYS A 105 6.00 -1.47 -5.33
N LEU A 106 6.39 -0.77 -4.27
CA LEU A 106 7.25 -1.32 -3.24
C LEU A 106 6.58 -2.50 -2.51
N ILE A 107 5.27 -2.47 -2.29
CA ILE A 107 4.51 -3.59 -1.70
C ILE A 107 4.61 -4.84 -2.58
N VAL A 108 4.35 -4.71 -3.89
CA VAL A 108 4.45 -5.83 -4.84
C VAL A 108 5.88 -6.37 -4.93
N PHE A 109 6.88 -5.50 -4.99
CA PHE A 109 8.30 -5.90 -5.02
C PHE A 109 8.72 -6.60 -3.72
N TYR A 110 8.21 -6.13 -2.58
CA TYR A 110 8.44 -6.76 -1.28
C TYR A 110 7.77 -8.13 -1.20
N ALA A 111 6.52 -8.25 -1.65
CA ALA A 111 5.81 -9.52 -1.71
C ALA A 111 6.58 -10.53 -2.56
N TYR A 112 7.08 -10.12 -3.73
CA TYR A 112 7.99 -10.94 -4.55
C TYR A 112 9.25 -11.35 -3.79
N ALA A 113 9.99 -10.39 -3.22
CA ALA A 113 11.24 -10.67 -2.51
C ALA A 113 11.03 -11.65 -1.35
N ARG A 114 9.86 -11.61 -0.71
CA ARG A 114 9.45 -12.52 0.36
C ARG A 114 9.02 -13.89 -0.14
N VAL A 115 8.29 -14.00 -1.25
CA VAL A 115 7.83 -15.29 -1.80
C VAL A 115 8.92 -16.01 -2.59
N ARG A 116 9.95 -15.29 -3.05
CA ARG A 116 11.04 -15.83 -3.85
C ARG A 116 11.67 -17.12 -3.28
N PRO A 117 12.02 -17.25 -1.99
CA PRO A 117 12.57 -18.50 -1.45
C PRO A 117 11.59 -19.69 -1.54
N VAL A 118 10.29 -19.41 -1.44
CA VAL A 118 9.22 -20.41 -1.60
C VAL A 118 9.11 -20.85 -3.06
N LEU A 119 9.17 -19.89 -3.99
CA LEU A 119 9.14 -20.14 -5.44
C LEU A 119 10.35 -20.92 -5.92
N GLU A 120 11.55 -20.56 -5.46
CA GLU A 120 12.80 -21.28 -5.76
C GLU A 120 12.73 -22.76 -5.34
N THR A 121 11.97 -23.05 -4.28
CA THR A 121 11.77 -24.42 -3.78
C THR A 121 10.71 -25.20 -4.55
N LEU A 122 9.60 -24.55 -4.94
CA LEU A 122 8.46 -25.22 -5.57
C LEU A 122 8.51 -25.22 -7.11
N TYR A 123 8.74 -24.05 -7.72
CA TYR A 123 8.62 -23.84 -9.17
C TYR A 123 9.62 -22.76 -9.65
N PRO A 124 10.93 -23.07 -9.74
CA PRO A 124 11.96 -22.11 -10.12
C PRO A 124 11.78 -21.56 -11.56
N LEU A 125 11.13 -22.31 -12.44
CA LEU A 125 10.86 -21.90 -13.83
C LEU A 125 9.95 -20.67 -13.94
N ILE A 126 9.17 -20.34 -12.90
CA ILE A 126 8.24 -19.21 -12.90
C ILE A 126 8.94 -17.87 -12.59
N LEU A 127 10.12 -17.91 -11.97
CA LEU A 127 10.88 -16.71 -11.55
C LEU A 127 11.11 -15.67 -12.67
N PRO A 128 11.60 -16.03 -13.88
CA PRO A 128 11.81 -15.04 -14.93
C PRO A 128 10.51 -14.35 -15.36
N PHE A 129 9.39 -15.07 -15.37
CA PHE A 129 8.09 -14.49 -15.73
C PHE A 129 7.61 -13.47 -14.69
N ILE A 130 7.85 -13.73 -13.40
CA ILE A 130 7.52 -12.78 -12.34
C ILE A 130 8.37 -11.51 -12.48
N LEU A 131 9.66 -11.63 -12.82
CA LEU A 131 10.50 -10.44 -13.05
C LEU A 131 10.01 -9.59 -14.22
N VAL A 132 9.58 -10.22 -15.31
CA VAL A 132 8.96 -9.52 -16.44
C VAL A 132 7.66 -8.84 -16.01
N PHE A 133 6.81 -9.53 -15.24
CA PHE A 133 5.60 -8.95 -14.68
C PHE A 133 5.91 -7.71 -13.81
N LEU A 134 6.90 -7.77 -12.92
CA LEU A 134 7.29 -6.63 -12.07
C LEU A 134 7.76 -5.43 -12.91
N GLY A 135 8.51 -5.68 -13.99
CA GLY A 135 8.92 -4.63 -14.92
C GLY A 135 7.72 -3.96 -15.60
N ILE A 136 6.78 -4.76 -16.12
CA ILE A 136 5.55 -4.27 -16.73
C ILE A 136 4.68 -3.52 -15.71
N TYR A 137 4.55 -4.04 -14.50
CA TYR A 137 3.79 -3.44 -13.42
C TYR A 137 4.36 -2.06 -13.02
N GLY A 138 5.68 -1.92 -12.96
CA GLY A 138 6.33 -0.62 -12.73
C GLY A 138 6.03 0.40 -13.83
N VAL A 139 6.03 -0.03 -15.10
CA VAL A 139 5.63 0.84 -16.23
C VAL A 139 4.15 1.20 -16.16
N LEU A 140 3.29 0.26 -15.79
CA LEU A 140 1.85 0.48 -15.62
C LEU A 140 1.57 1.55 -14.55
N GLN A 141 2.27 1.48 -13.41
CA GLN A 141 2.20 2.47 -12.33
C GLN A 141 2.65 3.86 -12.78
N LEU A 142 3.75 3.96 -13.53
CA LEU A 142 4.19 5.25 -14.11
C LEU A 142 3.17 5.83 -15.10
N SER A 143 2.54 4.97 -15.91
CA SER A 143 1.46 5.37 -16.81
C SER A 143 0.26 5.92 -16.04
N GLN A 144 -0.17 5.24 -14.97
CA GLN A 144 -1.28 5.68 -14.12
C GLN A 144 -1.03 7.07 -13.53
N VAL A 145 0.14 7.31 -12.94
CA VAL A 145 0.53 8.63 -12.40
C VAL A 145 0.44 9.72 -13.48
N THR A 146 0.86 9.40 -14.71
CA THR A 146 0.81 10.34 -15.83
C THR A 146 -0.63 10.73 -16.16
N TRP A 147 -1.55 9.76 -16.23
CA TRP A 147 -2.96 10.02 -16.52
C TRP A 147 -3.66 10.80 -15.40
N ILE A 148 -3.42 10.44 -14.14
CA ILE A 148 -3.96 11.17 -12.99
C ILE A 148 -3.41 12.61 -12.96
N GLY A 149 -2.13 12.79 -13.28
CA GLY A 149 -1.51 14.11 -13.43
C GLY A 149 -2.14 14.94 -14.54
N LEU A 150 -2.41 14.36 -15.71
CA LEU A 150 -3.09 15.04 -16.82
C LEU A 150 -4.53 15.41 -16.47
N PHE A 151 -5.26 14.53 -15.77
CA PHE A 151 -6.59 14.83 -15.25
C PHE A 151 -6.54 16.02 -14.28
N SER A 152 -5.65 15.96 -13.29
CA SER A 152 -5.47 17.03 -12.28
C SER A 152 -5.07 18.36 -12.94
N TYR A 153 -4.22 18.32 -13.96
CA TYR A 153 -3.85 19.51 -14.73
C TYR A 153 -5.03 20.10 -15.50
N ALA A 154 -5.82 19.25 -16.16
CA ALA A 154 -6.99 19.67 -16.92
C ALA A 154 -8.08 20.29 -16.04
N TYR A 155 -8.28 19.73 -14.84
CA TYR A 155 -9.20 20.26 -13.84
C TYR A 155 -8.74 21.64 -13.33
N ASN A 156 -7.49 21.75 -12.84
CA ASN A 156 -7.00 22.99 -12.25
C ASN A 156 -6.84 24.16 -13.24
N ASN A 157 -6.66 23.87 -14.54
CA ASN A 157 -6.59 24.89 -15.58
C ASN A 157 -7.94 25.17 -16.27
N ASN A 158 -9.04 24.61 -15.77
CA ASN A 158 -10.38 24.76 -16.34
C ASN A 158 -10.42 24.45 -17.86
N LEU A 159 -9.71 23.40 -18.29
CA LEU A 159 -9.85 22.92 -19.66
C LEU A 159 -11.28 22.44 -19.92
N SER A 160 -11.64 22.26 -21.20
CA SER A 160 -13.01 21.88 -21.54
C SER A 160 -13.50 20.64 -20.78
N THR A 161 -14.78 20.62 -20.41
CA THR A 161 -15.40 19.48 -19.69
C THR A 161 -15.23 18.16 -20.44
N GLN A 162 -15.21 18.20 -21.79
CA GLN A 162 -14.94 17.02 -22.60
C GLN A 162 -13.51 16.48 -22.39
N THR A 163 -12.52 17.36 -22.28
CA THR A 163 -11.12 17.00 -21.99
C THR A 163 -10.98 16.43 -20.59
N GLN A 164 -11.61 17.06 -19.59
CA GLN A 164 -11.60 16.57 -18.21
C GLN A 164 -12.21 15.17 -18.10
N ASN A 165 -13.40 14.98 -18.70
CA ASN A 165 -14.09 13.68 -18.72
C ASN A 165 -13.29 12.59 -19.44
N PHE A 166 -12.56 12.94 -20.50
CA PHE A 166 -11.69 11.99 -21.19
C PHE A 166 -10.55 11.53 -20.27
N PHE A 167 -9.82 12.47 -19.66
CA PHE A 167 -8.69 12.11 -18.79
C PHE A 167 -9.14 11.36 -17.53
N SER A 168 -10.25 11.75 -16.91
CA SER A 168 -10.83 11.01 -15.77
C SER A 168 -11.13 9.56 -16.15
N LYS A 169 -11.87 9.31 -17.24
CA LYS A 169 -12.19 7.93 -17.67
C LYS A 169 -10.94 7.08 -17.94
N VAL A 170 -9.90 7.66 -18.53
CA VAL A 170 -8.64 6.96 -18.82
C VAL A 170 -7.87 6.67 -17.52
N ALA A 171 -7.84 7.62 -16.59
CA ALA A 171 -7.23 7.45 -15.27
C ALA A 171 -7.96 6.38 -14.45
N ASP A 172 -9.29 6.36 -14.46
CA ASP A 172 -10.12 5.36 -13.78
C ASP A 172 -9.86 3.96 -14.35
N ALA A 173 -9.86 3.83 -15.68
CA ALA A 173 -9.57 2.56 -16.34
C ALA A 173 -8.15 2.04 -16.02
N HIS A 174 -7.16 2.93 -15.91
CA HIS A 174 -5.81 2.56 -15.49
C HIS A 174 -5.77 2.10 -14.04
N SER A 175 -6.46 2.81 -13.14
CA SER A 175 -6.51 2.45 -11.72
C SER A 175 -7.13 1.06 -11.53
N ILE A 176 -8.25 0.80 -12.21
CA ILE A 176 -8.87 -0.53 -12.21
C ILE A 176 -7.90 -1.62 -12.73
N ALA A 177 -7.16 -1.34 -13.80
CA ALA A 177 -6.20 -2.30 -14.35
C ALA A 177 -5.04 -2.59 -13.37
N VAL A 178 -4.55 -1.57 -12.67
CA VAL A 178 -3.53 -1.69 -11.63
C VAL A 178 -4.05 -2.51 -10.45
N ASP A 179 -5.27 -2.25 -9.99
CA ASP A 179 -5.88 -2.98 -8.89
C ASP A 179 -6.06 -4.45 -9.23
N ILE A 180 -6.61 -4.76 -10.42
CA ILE A 180 -6.77 -6.13 -10.91
C ILE A 180 -5.41 -6.84 -10.98
N ALA A 181 -4.37 -6.18 -11.48
CA ALA A 181 -3.02 -6.74 -11.56
C ALA A 181 -2.46 -7.04 -10.17
N THR A 182 -2.70 -6.16 -9.20
CA THR A 182 -2.22 -6.29 -7.82
C THR A 182 -2.93 -7.44 -7.11
N ILE A 183 -4.25 -7.49 -7.17
CA ILE A 183 -5.10 -8.56 -6.62
C ILE A 183 -4.71 -9.92 -7.23
N SER A 184 -4.51 -9.96 -8.55
CA SER A 184 -4.10 -11.21 -9.24
C SER A 184 -2.72 -11.69 -8.76
N PHE A 185 -1.79 -10.76 -8.55
CA PHE A 185 -0.46 -11.08 -8.03
C PHE A 185 -0.51 -11.57 -6.57
N ASP A 186 -1.29 -10.91 -5.72
CA ASP A 186 -1.46 -11.30 -4.32
C ASP A 186 -2.17 -12.65 -4.17
N ALA A 187 -3.19 -12.91 -4.99
CA ALA A 187 -3.83 -14.22 -5.08
C ALA A 187 -2.84 -15.31 -5.49
N PHE A 188 -1.98 -15.04 -6.49
CA PHE A 188 -0.92 -15.95 -6.91
C PHE A 188 0.09 -16.22 -5.78
N VAL A 189 0.62 -15.17 -5.13
CA VAL A 189 1.57 -15.29 -4.02
C VAL A 189 0.96 -16.06 -2.84
N THR A 190 -0.30 -15.77 -2.50
CA THR A 190 -1.05 -16.47 -1.46
C THR A 190 -1.21 -17.95 -1.81
N GLY A 191 -1.57 -18.25 -3.06
CA GLY A 191 -1.65 -19.62 -3.57
C GLY A 191 -0.33 -20.38 -3.39
N MET A 192 0.79 -19.75 -3.69
CA MET A 192 2.13 -20.33 -3.50
C MET A 192 2.43 -20.62 -2.02
N TYR A 193 2.06 -19.72 -1.10
CA TYR A 193 2.21 -19.98 0.33
C TYR A 193 1.34 -21.14 0.82
N VAL A 194 0.10 -21.24 0.35
CA VAL A 194 -0.82 -22.33 0.72
C VAL A 194 -0.31 -23.67 0.19
N ILE A 195 0.15 -23.73 -1.07
CA ILE A 195 0.74 -24.93 -1.66
C ILE A 195 1.96 -25.36 -0.85
N TYR A 196 2.87 -24.44 -0.52
CA TYR A 196 4.05 -24.71 0.29
C TYR A 196 3.71 -25.30 1.66
N LEU A 197 2.75 -24.70 2.36
CA LEU A 197 2.33 -25.18 3.68
C LEU A 197 1.69 -26.58 3.63
N ARG A 198 1.05 -26.94 2.51
CA ARG A 198 0.46 -28.28 2.31
C ARG A 198 1.49 -29.32 1.89
N SER A 199 2.50 -28.94 1.10
CA SER A 199 3.47 -29.88 0.54
C SER A 199 4.54 -30.29 1.54
N VAL A 200 4.84 -29.47 2.54
CA VAL A 200 5.99 -29.69 3.40
C VAL A 200 5.63 -30.34 4.74
N ARG A 201 6.15 -31.56 4.98
CA ARG A 201 5.93 -32.36 6.19
C ARG A 201 7.14 -32.42 7.15
N ASP A 202 8.35 -32.11 6.69
CA ASP A 202 9.58 -32.30 7.46
C ASP A 202 9.95 -31.11 8.37
N PHE A 203 10.53 -31.40 9.54
CA PHE A 203 10.93 -30.43 10.58
C PHE A 203 12.41 -30.02 10.45
N ASN A 204 12.80 -29.39 9.33
CA ASN A 204 14.10 -28.75 9.22
C ASN A 204 14.00 -27.24 9.56
N ILE A 205 15.08 -26.63 10.05
CA ILE A 205 15.15 -25.21 10.42
C ILE A 205 14.80 -24.31 9.23
N THR A 206 15.29 -24.63 8.02
CA THR A 206 14.93 -23.90 6.80
C THR A 206 13.43 -23.95 6.56
N THR A 207 12.81 -25.09 6.83
CA THR A 207 11.39 -25.33 6.65
C THR A 207 10.53 -24.52 7.62
N GLU A 208 10.92 -24.47 8.90
CA GLU A 208 10.22 -23.67 9.92
C GLU A 208 10.30 -22.16 9.61
N LYS A 209 11.44 -21.69 9.06
CA LYS A 209 11.59 -20.30 8.60
C LYS A 209 10.57 -19.98 7.51
N LEU A 210 10.47 -20.83 6.49
CA LEU A 210 9.54 -20.64 5.39
C LEU A 210 8.08 -20.78 5.83
N LYS A 211 7.77 -21.63 6.82
CA LYS A 211 6.42 -21.71 7.43
C LYS A 211 6.01 -20.39 8.09
N ILE A 212 6.92 -19.74 8.83
CA ILE A 212 6.64 -18.42 9.44
C ILE A 212 6.35 -17.38 8.35
N ILE A 213 7.19 -17.35 7.31
CA ILE A 213 7.02 -16.45 6.16
C ILE A 213 5.66 -16.68 5.49
N ALA A 214 5.29 -17.94 5.23
CA ALA A 214 4.03 -18.28 4.59
C ALA A 214 2.80 -17.87 5.42
N LYS A 215 2.81 -18.12 6.73
CA LYS A 215 1.70 -17.74 7.63
C LYS A 215 1.49 -16.23 7.68
N HIS A 216 2.55 -15.46 7.89
CA HIS A 216 2.45 -13.99 7.91
C HIS A 216 2.17 -13.45 6.50
N GLY A 217 2.67 -14.12 5.46
CA GLY A 217 2.39 -13.82 4.07
C GLY A 217 0.89 -13.84 3.77
N ILE A 218 0.20 -14.93 4.11
CA ILE A 218 -1.25 -15.07 3.91
C ILE A 218 -2.01 -13.96 4.64
N VAL A 219 -1.72 -13.73 5.94
CA VAL A 219 -2.39 -12.68 6.71
C VAL A 219 -2.15 -11.31 6.10
N SER A 220 -0.93 -11.05 5.63
CA SER A 220 -0.61 -9.77 4.98
C SER A 220 -1.34 -9.56 3.66
N CYS A 221 -1.52 -10.60 2.84
CA CYS A 221 -2.29 -10.51 1.61
C CYS A 221 -3.77 -10.22 1.91
N ILE A 222 -4.37 -10.85 2.92
CA ILE A 222 -5.76 -10.54 3.33
C ILE A 222 -5.90 -9.06 3.72
N VAL A 223 -4.94 -8.51 4.46
CA VAL A 223 -4.96 -7.08 4.83
C VAL A 223 -4.79 -6.17 3.62
N LEU A 224 -3.91 -6.51 2.68
CA LEU A 224 -3.73 -5.74 1.44
C LEU A 224 -4.98 -5.77 0.57
N GLU A 225 -5.65 -6.90 0.44
CA GLU A 225 -6.92 -7.02 -0.30
C GLU A 225 -8.00 -6.12 0.32
N MET A 226 -8.14 -6.15 1.64
CA MET A 226 -9.07 -5.25 2.34
C MET A 226 -8.72 -3.77 2.11
N TRP A 227 -7.43 -3.44 2.07
CA TRP A 227 -6.95 -2.09 1.79
C TRP A 227 -7.23 -1.65 0.35
N LEU A 228 -6.92 -2.46 -0.65
CA LEU A 228 -7.22 -2.16 -2.06
C LEU A 228 -8.72 -2.00 -2.31
N ILE A 229 -9.55 -2.89 -1.76
CA ILE A 229 -11.01 -2.77 -1.84
C ILE A 229 -11.49 -1.47 -1.21
N SER A 230 -10.92 -1.06 -0.07
CA SER A 230 -11.29 0.19 0.57
C SER A 230 -10.93 1.43 -0.24
N ILE A 231 -9.79 1.44 -0.94
CA ILE A 231 -9.40 2.52 -1.87
C ILE A 231 -10.43 2.63 -2.99
N VAL A 232 -10.76 1.52 -3.65
CA VAL A 232 -11.74 1.51 -4.76
C VAL A 232 -13.11 2.00 -4.30
N LEU A 233 -13.56 1.56 -3.11
CA LEU A 233 -14.83 2.01 -2.54
C LEU A 233 -14.81 3.51 -2.19
N TYR A 234 -13.71 4.00 -1.63
CA TYR A 234 -13.53 5.40 -1.31
C TYR A 234 -13.51 6.27 -2.58
N ASP A 235 -12.76 5.87 -3.60
CA ASP A 235 -12.68 6.59 -4.89
C ASP A 235 -14.04 6.64 -5.57
N TYR A 236 -14.77 5.51 -5.62
CA TYR A 236 -16.13 5.48 -6.14
C TYR A 236 -17.05 6.47 -5.41
N CYS A 237 -16.94 6.55 -4.08
CA CYS A 237 -17.72 7.51 -3.30
C CYS A 237 -17.31 8.95 -3.58
N SER A 238 -16.00 9.23 -3.70
CA SER A 238 -15.43 10.57 -3.82
C SER A 238 -15.61 11.21 -5.20
N TYR A 239 -15.71 10.40 -6.26
CA TYR A 239 -15.88 10.87 -7.64
C TYR A 239 -17.34 10.84 -8.12
N SER A 240 -18.28 10.46 -7.25
CA SER A 240 -19.70 10.49 -7.58
C SER A 240 -20.22 11.93 -7.64
N VAL A 241 -21.12 12.23 -8.57
CA VAL A 241 -21.73 13.58 -8.69
C VAL A 241 -22.50 13.96 -7.42
N VAL A 242 -23.17 12.98 -6.82
CA VAL A 242 -23.89 13.11 -5.54
C VAL A 242 -23.27 12.12 -4.56
N PRO A 243 -23.00 12.51 -3.29
CA PRO A 243 -22.47 11.59 -2.29
C PRO A 243 -23.37 10.35 -2.15
N PRO A 244 -22.88 9.14 -2.47
CA PRO A 244 -23.71 7.94 -2.46
C PRO A 244 -23.92 7.38 -1.06
N VAL A 245 -23.13 7.83 -0.10
CA VAL A 245 -23.07 7.37 1.29
C VAL A 245 -23.11 8.56 2.24
N ASN A 246 -23.53 8.34 3.48
CA ASN A 246 -23.53 9.41 4.48
C ASN A 246 -22.09 9.79 4.90
N VAL A 247 -21.95 10.94 5.55
CA VAL A 247 -20.66 11.49 6.01
C VAL A 247 -19.88 10.51 6.90
N LEU A 248 -20.56 9.77 7.80
CA LEU A 248 -19.92 8.79 8.66
C LEU A 248 -19.29 7.63 7.86
N GLN A 249 -20.03 7.09 6.89
CA GLN A 249 -19.56 6.02 6.01
C GLN A 249 -18.41 6.48 5.14
N PHE A 250 -18.49 7.71 4.62
CA PHE A 250 -17.41 8.34 3.86
C PHE A 250 -16.12 8.45 4.69
N ILE A 251 -16.20 8.99 5.91
CA ILE A 251 -15.04 9.10 6.82
C ILE A 251 -14.48 7.72 7.18
N LEU A 252 -15.33 6.73 7.42
CA LEU A 252 -14.87 5.36 7.71
C LEU A 252 -14.13 4.76 6.52
N LEU A 253 -14.64 4.92 5.30
CA LEU A 253 -13.97 4.46 4.09
C LEU A 253 -12.62 5.15 3.89
N LEU A 254 -12.57 6.47 4.06
CA LEU A 254 -11.35 7.27 3.99
C LEU A 254 -10.28 6.78 4.98
N ARG A 255 -10.65 6.58 6.25
CA ARG A 255 -9.68 6.11 7.26
C ARG A 255 -9.18 4.70 6.96
N ILE A 256 -10.07 3.82 6.48
CA ILE A 256 -9.67 2.47 6.12
C ILE A 256 -8.75 2.51 4.89
N SER A 257 -9.03 3.34 3.89
CA SER A 257 -8.17 3.49 2.71
C SER A 257 -6.80 4.09 3.04
N ASP A 258 -6.73 4.99 4.02
CA ASP A 258 -5.49 5.70 4.34
C ASP A 258 -4.62 4.93 5.36
N ASP A 259 -5.23 4.37 6.40
CA ASP A 259 -4.49 3.78 7.53
C ASP A 259 -4.34 2.25 7.49
N LEU A 260 -5.16 1.51 6.72
CA LEU A 260 -5.14 0.03 6.79
C LEU A 260 -3.79 -0.56 6.30
N VAL A 261 -3.08 0.15 5.43
CA VAL A 261 -1.71 -0.19 5.01
C VAL A 261 -0.72 -0.22 6.18
N LEU A 262 -0.96 0.54 7.25
CA LEU A 262 -0.13 0.51 8.46
C LEU A 262 -0.25 -0.85 9.17
N VAL A 263 -1.43 -1.45 9.17
CA VAL A 263 -1.64 -2.81 9.72
C VAL A 263 -0.80 -3.82 8.93
N TYR A 264 -0.73 -3.67 7.61
CA TYR A 264 0.17 -4.47 6.78
C TYR A 264 1.63 -4.31 7.21
N PHE A 265 2.12 -3.09 7.46
CA PHE A 265 3.50 -2.86 7.93
C PHE A 265 3.74 -3.48 9.32
N VAL A 266 2.78 -3.37 10.24
CA VAL A 266 2.85 -4.03 11.56
C VAL A 266 3.03 -5.54 11.41
N ILE A 267 2.27 -6.18 10.50
CA ILE A 267 2.41 -7.61 10.21
C ILE A 267 3.82 -7.93 9.67
N GLN A 268 4.39 -7.09 8.79
CA GLN A 268 5.75 -7.30 8.27
C GLN A 268 6.82 -7.18 9.36
N VAL A 269 6.70 -6.20 10.26
CA VAL A 269 7.61 -6.06 11.41
C VAL A 269 7.47 -7.24 12.37
N ALA A 270 6.24 -7.69 12.65
CA ALA A 270 5.96 -8.85 13.48
C ALA A 270 6.56 -10.15 12.87
N MET A 271 6.46 -10.32 11.55
CA MET A 271 7.11 -11.42 10.84
C MET A 271 8.64 -11.39 11.04
N LYS A 272 9.29 -10.22 10.86
CA LYS A 272 10.74 -10.08 11.08
C LYS A 272 11.11 -10.41 12.53
N TRP A 273 10.31 -9.98 13.50
CA TRP A 273 10.49 -10.33 14.90
C TRP A 273 10.41 -11.84 15.14
N ALA A 274 9.39 -12.51 14.58
CA ALA A 274 9.19 -13.96 14.69
C ALA A 274 10.38 -14.73 14.09
N LEU A 275 10.88 -14.30 12.93
CA LEU A 275 12.07 -14.87 12.29
C LEU A 275 13.31 -14.76 13.19
N ILE A 276 13.56 -13.61 13.81
CA ILE A 276 14.69 -13.41 14.74
C ILE A 276 14.54 -14.25 16.01
N LYS A 277 13.30 -14.43 16.51
CA LYS A 277 13.01 -15.26 17.69
C LYS A 277 13.27 -16.74 17.40
N MET A 278 12.85 -17.24 16.25
CA MET A 278 13.06 -18.63 15.83
C MET A 278 14.56 -18.98 15.75
N MET A 279 15.39 -18.04 15.27
CA MET A 279 16.84 -18.23 15.24
C MET A 279 17.50 -18.30 16.64
N LYS A 280 16.75 -18.11 17.73
CA LYS A 280 17.21 -18.34 19.12
C LYS A 280 16.96 -19.79 19.59
N GLY A 281 17.06 -20.80 18.72
CA GLY A 281 16.95 -22.22 19.11
C GLY A 281 17.72 -22.54 20.41
N PRO A 282 17.26 -23.52 21.20
CA PRO A 282 17.63 -23.67 22.61
C PRO A 282 19.15 -23.66 22.78
N LYS A 283 19.64 -22.91 23.77
CA LYS A 283 21.02 -23.05 24.23
C LYS A 283 21.19 -24.53 24.58
N VAL A 284 22.07 -25.23 23.86
CA VAL A 284 22.63 -26.47 24.36
C VAL A 284 23.48 -26.02 25.55
N GLU A 285 22.94 -26.17 26.75
CA GLU A 285 23.75 -26.04 27.96
C GLU A 285 24.81 -27.16 27.92
N PRO A 286 26.09 -26.81 28.16
CA PRO A 286 27.20 -27.76 28.07
C PRO A 286 27.13 -28.85 29.13
#